data_AF-A0A3D3TGD4-F1
#
_entry.id   AF-A0A3D3TGD4-F1
#
_cell.length_a   1.000
_cell.length_b   1.000
_cell.length_c   1.000
_cell.angle_alpha   90.00
_cell.angle_beta   90.00
_cell.angle_gamma   90.00
#
_symmetry.space_group_name_H-M   'P 1'
#
loop_
_entity.id
_entity.type
_entity.pdbx_description
1 polymer ?
#
loop_
_entity_poly.entity_id
_entity_poly.type
_entity_poly.pdbx_seq_one_letter_code
_entity_poly.pdbx_strand_id
1 'polypeptide(L)'
;YDMYTNTMLHEATFIRRDMFEKYGLYDEKLSIVSDWKFFLKAILGGENTIFIDKDFIVFEMDGVSTNKMHGERLLEERKKVVNEILPANIIADYERLKSLEADAYIPELIKSNSLYMNMFRVMNKLNKIFK
;
A
#
# COMPACT_ATOMS: atom_id res chain seq x y z
N TYR A 1 2.94 -5.15 4.41
CA TYR A 1 2.21 -3.88 4.49
C TYR A 1 2.48 -2.99 3.28
N ASP A 2 3.74 -2.80 2.85
CA ASP A 2 4.05 -1.95 1.68
C ASP A 2 3.33 -2.35 0.39
N MET A 3 3.23 -3.65 0.09
CA MET A 3 2.42 -4.14 -1.03
C MET A 3 0.92 -3.84 -0.91
N TYR A 4 0.41 -3.63 0.31
CA TYR A 4 -0.98 -3.28 0.54
C TYR A 4 -1.26 -1.80 0.23
N THR A 5 -0.32 -0.90 0.55
CA THR A 5 -0.46 0.54 0.27
C THR A 5 0.07 0.96 -1.10
N ASN A 6 0.97 0.16 -1.69
CA ASN A 6 1.66 0.48 -2.93
C ASN A 6 1.53 -0.66 -3.97
N THR A 7 2.35 -0.63 -5.02
CA THR A 7 2.49 -1.69 -6.01
C THR A 7 3.95 -1.81 -6.47
N MET A 8 4.31 -2.96 -7.05
CA MET A 8 5.52 -3.07 -7.86
C MET A 8 5.22 -2.59 -9.28
N LEU A 9 6.19 -1.91 -9.90
CA LEU A 9 6.09 -1.51 -11.30
C LEU A 9 6.21 -2.75 -12.19
N HIS A 10 5.08 -3.21 -12.71
CA HIS A 10 5.00 -4.50 -13.40
C HIS A 10 5.94 -4.60 -14.60
N GLU A 11 5.95 -3.56 -15.42
CA GLU A 11 6.82 -3.33 -16.58
C GLU A 11 8.33 -3.40 -16.28
N ALA A 12 8.76 -3.03 -15.07
CA ALA A 12 10.15 -3.11 -14.63
C ALA A 12 10.46 -4.38 -13.83
N THR A 13 9.52 -5.33 -13.77
CA THR A 13 9.63 -6.54 -12.96
C THR A 13 9.83 -7.77 -13.84
N PHE A 14 10.89 -8.53 -13.56
CA PHE A 14 11.13 -9.82 -14.20
C PHE A 14 10.68 -10.96 -13.28
N ILE A 15 9.81 -11.83 -13.77
CA ILE A 15 9.19 -12.91 -12.98
C ILE A 15 9.71 -14.25 -13.47
N ARG A 16 10.20 -15.09 -12.55
CA ARG A 16 10.59 -16.47 -12.90
C ARG A 16 9.36 -17.26 -13.34
N ARG A 17 9.50 -18.08 -14.38
CA ARG A 17 8.36 -18.83 -14.97
C ARG A 17 7.63 -19.70 -13.94
N ASP A 18 8.37 -20.34 -13.04
CA ASP A 18 7.81 -21.24 -12.02
C ASP A 18 6.92 -20.51 -10.98
N MET A 19 7.02 -19.19 -10.89
CA MET A 19 6.11 -18.40 -10.04
C MET A 19 4.67 -18.46 -10.53
N PHE A 20 4.44 -18.59 -11.83
CA PHE A 20 3.10 -18.74 -12.39
C PHE A 20 2.53 -20.14 -12.14
N GLU A 21 3.38 -21.17 -12.06
CA GLU A 21 2.98 -22.52 -11.66
C GLU A 21 2.62 -22.55 -10.17
N LYS A 22 3.37 -21.83 -9.34
CA LYS A 22 3.19 -21.80 -7.88
C LYS A 22 2.03 -20.92 -7.41
N TYR A 23 1.86 -19.73 -7.97
CA TYR A 23 0.87 -18.74 -7.51
C TYR A 23 -0.30 -18.55 -8.48
N GLY A 24 -0.28 -19.21 -9.63
CA GLY A 24 -1.28 -19.09 -10.69
C GLY A 24 -0.97 -17.96 -11.68
N LEU A 25 -1.75 -17.94 -12.77
CA LEU A 25 -1.70 -16.88 -13.78
C LEU A 25 -2.42 -15.61 -13.28
N TYR A 26 -2.34 -14.55 -14.10
CA TYR A 26 -3.12 -13.34 -13.88
C TYR A 26 -4.63 -13.60 -13.90
N ASP A 27 -5.34 -12.87 -13.05
CA ASP A 27 -6.79 -12.95 -12.97
C ASP A 27 -7.39 -12.04 -14.05
N GLU A 28 -7.85 -12.64 -15.15
CA GLU A 28 -8.43 -11.93 -16.29
C GLU A 28 -9.77 -11.24 -15.96
N LYS A 29 -10.34 -11.48 -14.77
CA LYS A 29 -11.54 -10.75 -14.29
C LYS A 29 -11.20 -9.37 -13.73
N LEU A 30 -9.92 -9.05 -13.53
CA LEU A 30 -9.44 -7.76 -13.06
C LEU A 30 -8.84 -7.00 -14.23
N SER A 31 -9.35 -5.79 -14.48
CA SER A 31 -8.91 -4.98 -15.63
C SER A 31 -7.69 -4.11 -15.30
N ILE A 32 -7.47 -3.78 -14.02
CA ILE A 32 -6.45 -2.80 -13.62
C ILE A 32 -5.41 -3.43 -12.69
N VAL A 33 -5.79 -4.26 -11.73
CA VAL A 33 -4.90 -4.69 -10.62
C VAL A 33 -4.51 -6.17 -10.65
N SER A 34 -4.57 -6.79 -11.82
CA SER A 34 -4.33 -8.24 -11.98
C SER A 34 -2.88 -8.64 -11.66
N ASP A 35 -1.93 -7.84 -12.12
CA ASP A 35 -0.51 -7.91 -11.79
C ASP A 35 -0.27 -7.74 -10.28
N TRP A 36 -0.89 -6.73 -9.68
CA TRP A 36 -0.79 -6.45 -8.25
C TRP A 36 -1.37 -7.59 -7.40
N LYS A 37 -2.49 -8.21 -7.82
CA LYS A 37 -3.03 -9.41 -7.16
C LYS A 37 -2.00 -10.54 -7.16
N PHE A 38 -1.36 -10.81 -8.30
CA PHE A 38 -0.32 -11.83 -8.40
C PHE A 38 0.85 -11.54 -7.45
N PHE A 39 1.35 -10.30 -7.46
CA PHE A 39 2.45 -9.89 -6.59
C PHE A 39 2.10 -9.99 -5.10
N LEU A 40 0.90 -9.56 -4.72
CA LEU A 40 0.43 -9.68 -3.34
C LEU A 40 0.43 -11.14 -2.88
N LYS A 41 -0.03 -12.08 -3.72
CA LYS A 41 0.00 -13.52 -3.42
C LYS A 41 1.42 -14.05 -3.28
N ALA A 42 2.33 -13.69 -4.19
CA ALA A 42 3.71 -14.15 -4.16
C ALA A 42 4.44 -13.70 -2.88
N ILE A 43 4.31 -12.41 -2.53
CA ILE A 43 4.94 -11.83 -1.34
C ILE A 43 4.36 -12.42 -0.06
N LEU A 44 3.03 -12.55 0.03
CA LEU A 44 2.40 -13.21 1.18
C LEU A 44 2.77 -14.70 1.28
N GLY A 45 3.10 -15.32 0.14
CA GLY A 45 3.63 -16.68 0.06
C GLY A 45 5.11 -16.81 0.43
N GLY A 46 5.78 -15.73 0.84
CA GLY A 46 7.16 -15.73 1.30
C GLY A 46 8.21 -15.64 0.19
N GLU A 47 7.82 -15.26 -1.03
CA GLU A 47 8.80 -15.02 -2.09
C GLU A 47 9.63 -13.77 -1.83
N ASN A 48 10.91 -13.83 -2.20
CA ASN A 48 11.83 -12.71 -2.09
C ASN A 48 11.97 -11.99 -3.43
N THR A 49 12.19 -10.67 -3.35
CA THR A 49 12.50 -9.84 -4.50
C THR A 49 13.92 -9.29 -4.39
N ILE A 50 14.54 -9.01 -5.53
CA ILE A 50 15.85 -8.36 -5.60
C ILE A 50 15.65 -7.07 -6.40
N PHE A 51 16.02 -5.94 -5.79
CA PHE A 51 16.04 -4.66 -6.49
C PHE A 51 17.34 -4.52 -7.29
N ILE A 52 17.23 -4.06 -8.53
CA ILE A 52 18.36 -3.76 -9.39
C ILE A 52 18.30 -2.27 -9.68
N ASP A 53 19.29 -1.53 -9.19
CA ASP A 53 19.42 -0.08 -9.37
C ASP A 53 19.94 0.24 -10.77
N LYS A 54 19.07 0.04 -11.77
CA LYS A 54 19.36 0.31 -13.18
C LYS A 54 18.08 0.63 -13.93
N ASP A 55 18.18 1.57 -14.84
CA ASP A 55 17.09 1.91 -15.75
C ASP A 55 16.96 0.84 -16.85
N PHE A 56 15.81 0.15 -16.86
CA PHE A 56 15.50 -0.88 -17.85
C PHE A 56 14.41 -0.44 -18.84
N ILE A 57 13.56 0.51 -18.46
CA ILE A 57 12.36 0.88 -19.19
C ILE A 57 12.17 2.39 -19.25
N VAL A 58 11.45 2.84 -20.27
CA VAL A 58 10.86 4.18 -20.34
C VAL A 58 9.36 4.00 -20.13
N PHE A 59 8.80 4.62 -19.09
CA PHE A 59 7.39 4.52 -18.76
C PHE A 59 6.61 5.72 -19.29
N GLU A 60 5.52 5.43 -20.01
CA GLU A 60 4.56 6.43 -20.47
C GLU A 60 3.40 6.55 -19.48
N MET A 61 3.09 7.79 -19.06
CA MET A 61 2.11 8.06 -18.00
C MET A 61 0.65 8.03 -18.49
N ASP A 62 0.41 7.75 -19.77
CA ASP A 62 -0.93 7.75 -20.38
C ASP A 62 -1.69 6.42 -20.18
N GLY A 63 -1.15 5.51 -19.38
CA GLY A 63 -1.76 4.23 -19.06
C GLY A 63 -3.08 4.33 -18.28
N VAL A 64 -3.95 3.33 -18.46
CA VAL A 64 -5.26 3.21 -17.79
C VAL A 64 -5.12 3.24 -16.27
N SER A 65 -4.08 2.61 -15.71
CA SER A 65 -3.79 2.58 -14.27
C SER A 65 -3.31 3.92 -13.72
N THR A 66 -2.77 4.79 -14.58
CA THR A 66 -2.25 6.12 -14.23
C THR A 66 -3.30 7.22 -14.44
N ASN A 67 -4.33 6.93 -15.23
CA ASN A 67 -5.42 7.86 -15.49
C ASN A 67 -6.36 7.95 -14.28
N LYS A 68 -6.48 9.16 -13.72
CA LYS A 68 -7.35 9.47 -12.58
C LYS A 68 -8.82 9.09 -12.81
N MET A 69 -9.29 9.08 -14.05
CA MET A 69 -10.66 8.65 -14.41
C MET A 69 -10.95 7.20 -14.03
N HIS A 70 -9.93 6.37 -13.87
CA HIS A 70 -10.07 4.96 -13.49
C HIS A 70 -9.75 4.69 -12.02
N GLY A 71 -9.49 5.74 -11.22
CA GLY A 71 -9.12 5.61 -9.81
C GLY A 71 -10.17 4.87 -8.97
N GLU A 72 -11.46 5.11 -9.21
CA GLU A 72 -12.54 4.42 -8.48
C GLU A 72 -12.54 2.92 -8.76
N ARG A 73 -12.48 2.51 -10.04
CA ARG A 73 -12.41 1.10 -10.43
C ARG A 73 -11.17 0.42 -9.84
N LEU A 74 -10.02 1.10 -9.86
CA LEU A 74 -8.80 0.59 -9.24
C LEU A 74 -9.01 0.30 -7.75
N LEU A 75 -9.61 1.25 -7.01
CA LEU A 75 -9.87 1.08 -5.58
C LEU A 75 -10.87 -0.04 -5.30
N GLU A 76 -11.93 -0.17 -6.11
CA GLU A 76 -12.90 -1.26 -6.01
C GLU A 76 -12.26 -2.62 -6.26
N GLU A 77 -11.45 -2.75 -7.31
CA GLU A 77 -10.73 -3.99 -7.59
C GLU A 77 -9.74 -4.33 -6.47
N ARG A 78 -8.95 -3.35 -5.97
CA ARG A 78 -8.05 -3.59 -4.83
C ARG A 78 -8.80 -4.06 -3.60
N LYS A 79 -9.94 -3.43 -3.28
CA LYS A 79 -10.77 -3.82 -2.14
C LYS A 79 -11.31 -5.25 -2.29
N LYS A 80 -11.75 -5.63 -3.49
CA LYS A 80 -12.21 -6.99 -3.79
C LYS A 80 -11.10 -8.02 -3.54
N VAL A 81 -9.91 -7.76 -4.08
CA VAL A 81 -8.74 -8.64 -3.94
C VAL A 81 -8.26 -8.74 -2.49
N VAL A 82 -8.24 -7.63 -1.76
CA VAL A 82 -7.88 -7.61 -0.33
C VAL A 82 -8.84 -8.47 0.48
N ASN A 83 -10.14 -8.32 0.27
CA ASN A 83 -11.14 -9.11 0.99
C ASN A 83 -11.10 -10.60 0.60
N GLU A 84 -10.62 -10.93 -0.60
CA GLU A 84 -10.42 -12.30 -1.05
C GLU A 84 -9.19 -12.96 -0.38
N ILE A 85 -8.10 -12.21 -0.21
CA ILE A 85 -6.78 -12.77 0.16
C ILE A 85 -6.47 -12.60 1.65
N LEU A 86 -6.86 -11.47 2.26
CA LEU A 86 -6.44 -11.11 3.60
C LEU A 86 -7.55 -11.37 4.64
N PRO A 87 -7.21 -11.89 5.84
CA PRO A 87 -8.14 -11.95 6.96
C PRO A 87 -8.61 -10.56 7.40
N ALA A 88 -9.86 -10.45 7.82
CA ALA A 88 -10.47 -9.17 8.21
C ALA A 88 -9.70 -8.42 9.31
N ASN A 89 -9.10 -9.13 10.27
CA ASN A 89 -8.28 -8.51 11.32
C ASN A 89 -6.99 -7.89 10.76
N ILE A 90 -6.35 -8.52 9.77
CA ILE A 90 -5.17 -7.98 9.11
C ILE A 90 -5.52 -6.74 8.29
N ILE A 91 -6.68 -6.75 7.62
CA ILE A 91 -7.19 -5.58 6.89
C ILE A 91 -7.37 -4.41 7.86
N ALA A 92 -8.04 -4.63 8.99
CA ALA A 92 -8.24 -3.58 10.00
C ALA A 92 -6.91 -3.05 10.56
N ASP A 93 -5.93 -3.92 10.82
CA ASP A 93 -4.60 -3.51 11.28
C ASP A 93 -3.86 -2.69 10.20
N TYR A 94 -3.95 -3.07 8.93
CA TYR A 94 -3.36 -2.31 7.83
C TYR A 94 -4.04 -0.96 7.60
N GLU A 95 -5.36 -0.88 7.71
CA GLU A 95 -6.09 0.40 7.67
C GLU A 95 -5.67 1.32 8.83
N ARG A 96 -5.53 0.76 10.04
CA ARG A 96 -5.02 1.50 11.20
C ARG A 96 -3.60 2.00 10.94
N LEU A 97 -2.71 1.14 10.44
CA LEU A 97 -1.32 1.49 10.16
C LEU A 97 -1.23 2.59 9.09
N LYS A 98 -2.05 2.51 8.03
CA LYS A 98 -2.15 3.56 7.00
C LYS A 98 -2.57 4.90 7.58
N SER A 99 -3.53 4.93 8.49
CA SER A 99 -3.90 6.16 9.20
C SER A 99 -2.74 6.72 10.02
N LEU A 100 -2.03 5.86 10.76
CA LEU A 100 -0.91 6.28 11.60
C LEU A 100 0.26 6.82 10.78
N GLU A 101 0.56 6.23 9.63
CA GLU A 101 1.61 6.71 8.72
C GLU A 101 1.26 8.05 8.08
N ALA A 102 0.00 8.25 7.69
CA ALA A 102 -0.48 9.53 7.18
C ALA A 102 -0.31 10.65 8.21
N ASP A 103 -0.46 10.33 9.50
CA ASP A 103 -0.36 11.26 10.62
C ASP A 103 1.06 11.31 11.24
N ALA A 104 2.04 10.58 10.70
CA ALA A 104 3.37 10.45 11.31
C ALA A 104 4.13 11.79 11.40
N TYR A 105 3.81 12.75 10.54
CA TYR A 105 4.36 14.11 10.59
C TYR A 105 3.93 14.90 11.84
N ILE A 106 2.79 14.54 12.46
CA ILE A 106 2.23 15.27 13.61
C ILE A 106 3.16 15.16 14.83
N PRO A 107 3.59 13.96 15.28
CA PRO A 107 4.61 13.83 16.32
C PRO A 107 5.91 14.58 16.02
N GLU A 108 6.38 14.56 14.77
CA GLU A 108 7.61 15.24 14.37
C GLU A 108 7.46 16.77 14.51
N LEU A 109 6.36 17.31 13.96
CA LEU A 109 6.01 18.72 14.09
C LEU A 109 5.88 19.14 15.55
N ILE A 110 5.16 18.39 16.37
CA ILE A 110 4.95 18.69 17.79
C ILE A 110 6.29 18.70 18.54
N LYS A 111 7.18 17.74 18.26
CA LYS A 111 8.52 17.63 18.89
C LYS A 111 9.54 18.64 18.38
N SER A 112 9.32 19.22 17.20
CA SER A 112 10.26 20.18 16.59
C SER A 112 10.42 21.48 17.38
N ASN A 113 9.43 21.85 18.21
CA ASN A 113 9.40 23.12 18.92
C ASN A 113 8.87 22.96 20.35
N SER A 114 9.59 23.54 21.32
CA SER A 114 9.22 23.49 22.74
C SER A 114 7.87 24.14 23.04
N LEU A 115 7.46 25.16 22.27
CA LEU A 115 6.15 25.79 22.40
C LEU A 115 5.02 24.84 21.97
N TYR A 116 5.16 24.16 20.82
CA TYR A 116 4.18 23.16 20.37
C TYR A 116 4.08 21.98 21.36
N MET A 117 5.22 21.48 21.85
CA MET A 117 5.25 20.44 22.89
C MET A 117 4.50 20.87 24.16
N ASN A 118 4.73 22.10 24.64
CA ASN A 118 4.09 22.59 25.86
C ASN A 118 2.59 22.81 25.65
N MET A 119 2.18 23.37 24.52
CA MET A 119 0.78 23.51 24.15
C MET A 119 0.07 22.15 24.09
N PHE A 120 0.68 21.16 23.42
CA PHE A 120 0.16 19.80 23.34
C PHE A 120 0.00 19.16 24.73
N ARG A 121 0.97 19.34 25.64
CA ARG A 121 0.88 18.84 27.03
C ARG A 121 -0.28 19.48 27.79
N VAL A 122 -0.51 20.78 27.64
CA VAL A 122 -1.64 21.48 28.27
C VAL A 122 -2.96 20.96 27.72
N MET A 123 -3.10 20.89 26.39
CA MET A 123 -4.30 20.34 25.74
C MET A 123 -4.59 18.91 26.20
N ASN A 124 -3.58 18.06 26.31
CA ASN A 124 -3.74 16.69 26.77
C ASN A 124 -4.18 16.60 28.24
N LYS A 125 -3.65 17.47 29.11
CA LYS A 125 -4.12 17.56 30.50
C LYS A 125 -5.58 17.99 30.58
N LEU A 126 -5.98 19.01 29.82
CA LEU A 126 -7.37 19.47 29.77
C LEU A 126 -8.29 18.37 29.25
N ASN A 127 -7.93 17.68 28.16
CA ASN A 127 -8.73 16.59 27.60
C ASN A 127 -8.97 15.45 28.59
N LYS A 128 -8.02 15.17 29.49
CA LYS A 128 -8.19 14.17 30.57
C LYS A 128 -9.12 14.64 31.70
N ILE A 129 -9.35 15.94 31.84
CA ILE A 129 -10.27 16.52 32.84
C ILE A 129 -11.71 16.52 32.30
N PHE A 130 -11.88 16.69 30.98
CA PHE A 130 -13.19 16.75 30.32
C PHE A 130 -13.69 15.41 29.76
N LYS A 131 -12.88 14.35 29.86
CA LYS A 131 -13.29 12.95 29.65
C LYS A 131 -13.63 12.30 30.98
#